data_AF-A0A2V9I8A2-F1
#
_entry.id   AF-A0A2V9I8A2-F1
#
_cell.length_a   1.000
_cell.length_b   1.000
_cell.length_c   1.000
_cell.angle_alpha   90.00
_cell.angle_beta   90.00
_cell.angle_gamma   90.00
#
_symmetry.space_group_name_H-M   'P 1'
#
loop_
_entity.id
_entity.type
_entity.pdbx_description
1 polymer ?
#
loop_
_entity_poly.entity_id
_entity_poly.type
_entity_poly.pdbx_seq_one_letter_code
_entity_poly.pdbx_strand_id
1 'polypeptide(L)'
;MGDCPTSGRATISESCGSHAEEDAAVLNSIVRQCDLLESRWDHVEKWCAGVPETLLHGDFKPDNLRIRTGPAGAALVPFDWEMVGWGVPARDLFHVDLGLYHSLVRNSWPGLDIAAVKKLGIVGTLFRRLTAIGWTIERLVPRPFEFEMSCLRSYQADIAEAIRIAGWG
;
A
#
# COMPACT_ATOMS: atom_id res chain seq x y z
N MET A 1 -48.88 33.03 4.94
CA MET A 1 -47.58 33.43 4.36
C MET A 1 -46.54 32.64 5.13
N GLY A 2 -46.03 31.49 4.70
CA GLY A 2 -45.79 31.02 3.34
C GLY A 2 -44.30 31.11 3.00
N ASP A 3 -43.43 30.69 3.92
CA ASP A 3 -41.99 30.59 3.63
C ASP A 3 -41.73 29.35 2.78
N CYS A 4 -41.21 29.63 1.60
CA CYS A 4 -41.03 28.70 0.51
C CYS A 4 -39.94 27.65 0.85
N PRO A 5 -40.18 26.34 0.71
CA PRO A 5 -39.19 25.29 0.98
C PRO A 5 -38.09 25.16 -0.09
N THR A 6 -37.96 26.11 -1.03
CA THR A 6 -36.99 26.03 -2.13
C THR A 6 -35.61 26.57 -1.79
N SER A 7 -35.42 27.30 -0.67
CA SER A 7 -34.12 27.88 -0.32
C SER A 7 -33.10 26.82 0.17
N GLY A 8 -33.55 25.79 0.88
CA GLY A 8 -32.67 24.72 1.37
C GLY A 8 -32.23 23.70 0.31
N ARG A 9 -32.98 23.56 -0.80
CA ARG A 9 -32.63 22.64 -1.90
C ARG A 9 -31.57 23.21 -2.84
N ALA A 10 -31.48 24.54 -2.98
CA ALA A 10 -30.47 25.18 -3.83
C ALA A 10 -29.06 25.08 -3.21
N THR A 11 -28.95 25.27 -1.90
CA THR A 11 -27.64 25.25 -1.20
C THR A 11 -27.03 23.84 -1.09
N ILE A 12 -27.83 22.79 -1.10
CA ILE A 12 -27.32 21.40 -1.15
C ILE A 12 -26.86 21.04 -2.58
N SER A 13 -27.46 21.63 -3.62
CA SER A 13 -27.02 21.41 -5.00
C SER A 13 -25.77 22.21 -5.37
N GLU A 14 -25.47 23.32 -4.69
CA GLU A 14 -24.27 24.14 -4.92
C GLU A 14 -23.07 23.75 -4.03
N SER A 15 -23.26 22.88 -3.04
CA SER A 15 -22.20 22.36 -2.16
C SER A 15 -22.08 20.83 -2.16
N CYS A 16 -22.75 20.14 -3.09
CA CYS A 16 -22.34 18.80 -3.53
C CYS A 16 -21.09 18.98 -4.42
N GLY A 17 -19.92 18.98 -3.77
CA GLY A 17 -18.64 19.20 -4.43
C GLY A 17 -18.47 18.34 -5.68
N SER A 18 -17.91 18.94 -6.73
CA SER A 18 -17.64 18.41 -8.06
C SER A 18 -16.88 17.07 -8.14
N HIS A 19 -16.53 16.46 -7.01
CA HIS A 19 -15.73 15.25 -6.91
C HIS A 19 -16.48 14.04 -6.37
N ALA A 20 -17.75 14.14 -5.96
CA ALA A 20 -18.48 13.02 -5.37
C ALA A 20 -18.59 11.79 -6.30
N GLU A 21 -18.84 12.01 -7.59
CA GLU A 21 -18.87 10.93 -8.59
C GLU A 21 -17.49 10.33 -8.85
N GLU A 22 -16.45 11.17 -8.88
CA GLU A 22 -15.06 10.73 -9.03
C GLU A 22 -14.58 9.93 -7.82
N ASP A 23 -14.90 10.40 -6.62
CA ASP A 23 -14.57 9.73 -5.36
C ASP A 23 -15.28 8.37 -5.27
N ALA A 24 -16.56 8.31 -5.65
CA ALA A 24 -17.29 7.05 -5.76
C ALA A 24 -16.66 6.11 -6.79
N ALA A 25 -16.19 6.62 -7.93
CA ALA A 25 -15.51 5.82 -8.94
C ALA A 25 -14.19 5.21 -8.41
N VAL A 26 -13.40 5.98 -7.65
CA VAL A 26 -12.17 5.50 -7.01
C VAL A 26 -12.47 4.38 -6.02
N LEU A 27 -13.44 4.58 -5.13
CA LEU A 27 -13.83 3.56 -4.14
C LEU A 27 -14.34 2.28 -4.81
N ASN A 28 -15.18 2.41 -5.85
CA ASN A 28 -15.63 1.27 -6.64
C ASN A 28 -14.47 0.55 -7.34
N SER A 29 -13.46 1.28 -7.82
CA SER A 29 -12.27 0.65 -8.38
C SER A 29 -11.46 -0.10 -7.34
N ILE A 30 -11.34 0.42 -6.11
CA ILE A 30 -10.65 -0.27 -5.01
C ILE A 30 -11.36 -1.59 -4.69
N VAL A 31 -12.70 -1.58 -4.59
CA VAL A 31 -13.49 -2.81 -4.34
C VAL A 31 -13.23 -3.85 -5.43
N ARG A 32 -13.30 -3.45 -6.72
CA ARG A 32 -13.02 -4.37 -7.84
C ARG A 32 -11.59 -4.91 -7.84
N GLN A 33 -10.63 -4.09 -7.42
CA GLN A 33 -9.24 -4.54 -7.26
C GLN A 33 -9.12 -5.54 -6.12
N CYS A 34 -9.79 -5.33 -4.98
CA CYS A 34 -9.84 -6.30 -3.89
C CYS A 34 -10.46 -7.63 -4.36
N ASP A 35 -11.61 -7.61 -5.04
CA ASP A 35 -12.25 -8.82 -5.58
C ASP A 35 -11.30 -9.60 -6.51
N LEU A 36 -10.57 -8.88 -7.38
CA LEU A 36 -9.59 -9.49 -8.27
C LEU A 36 -8.42 -10.10 -7.49
N LEU A 37 -7.88 -9.37 -6.50
CA LEU A 37 -6.77 -9.85 -5.67
C LEU A 37 -7.16 -11.09 -4.86
N GLU A 38 -8.38 -11.14 -4.32
CA GLU A 38 -8.93 -12.33 -3.67
C GLU A 38 -9.01 -13.50 -4.64
N SER A 39 -9.45 -13.27 -5.88
CA SER A 39 -9.51 -14.33 -6.91
C SER A 39 -8.13 -14.83 -7.38
N ARG A 40 -7.05 -14.09 -7.07
CA ARG A 40 -5.66 -14.39 -7.45
C ARG A 40 -4.76 -14.66 -6.24
N TRP A 41 -5.35 -14.91 -5.08
CA TRP A 41 -4.59 -15.07 -3.84
C TRP A 41 -3.63 -16.26 -3.89
N ASP A 42 -4.01 -17.32 -4.61
CA ASP A 42 -3.16 -18.49 -4.89
C ASP A 42 -1.83 -18.10 -5.59
N HIS A 43 -1.86 -17.12 -6.49
CA HIS A 43 -0.66 -16.59 -7.13
C HIS A 43 0.23 -15.84 -6.13
N VAL A 44 -0.36 -15.05 -5.22
CA VAL A 44 0.37 -14.37 -4.14
C VAL A 44 1.07 -15.39 -3.26
N GLU A 45 0.35 -16.41 -2.79
CA GLU A 45 0.90 -17.49 -1.98
C GLU A 45 2.04 -18.22 -2.70
N LYS A 46 1.85 -18.54 -3.98
CA LYS A 46 2.85 -19.20 -4.81
C LYS A 46 4.12 -18.35 -5.00
N TRP A 47 3.99 -17.03 -5.09
CA TRP A 47 5.15 -16.13 -5.22
C TRP A 47 5.91 -15.96 -3.92
N CYS A 48 5.23 -16.09 -2.79
CA CYS A 48 5.83 -16.10 -1.47
C CYS A 48 6.46 -17.47 -1.12
N ALA A 49 5.96 -18.56 -1.72
CA ALA A 49 6.44 -19.91 -1.44
C ALA A 49 7.93 -20.08 -1.75
N GLY A 50 8.66 -20.73 -0.84
CA GLY A 50 10.10 -21.01 -0.98
C GLY A 50 11.01 -19.83 -0.67
N VAL A 51 10.46 -18.67 -0.29
CA VAL A 51 11.24 -17.54 0.21
C VAL A 51 11.42 -17.71 1.73
N PRO A 52 12.65 -17.63 2.26
CA PRO A 52 12.88 -17.73 3.69
C PRO A 52 12.11 -16.67 4.47
N GLU A 53 11.48 -17.09 5.57
CA GLU A 53 10.84 -16.17 6.50
C GLU A 53 11.89 -15.42 7.33
N THR A 54 11.60 -14.17 7.61
CA THR A 54 12.44 -13.27 8.40
C THR A 54 11.63 -12.51 9.43
N LEU A 55 12.33 -11.87 10.35
CA LEU A 55 11.75 -10.79 11.14
C LEU A 55 11.41 -9.63 10.20
N LEU A 56 10.16 -9.21 10.23
CA LEU A 56 9.63 -8.09 9.46
C LEU A 56 9.52 -6.89 10.40
N HIS A 57 9.89 -5.71 9.90
CA HIS A 57 9.52 -4.45 10.53
C HIS A 57 8.01 -4.18 10.36
N GLY A 58 7.47 -4.50 9.19
CA GLY A 58 6.05 -4.42 8.87
C GLY A 58 5.57 -3.03 8.42
N ASP A 59 6.26 -1.96 8.83
CA ASP A 59 6.11 -0.61 8.29
C ASP A 59 7.47 0.00 7.88
N PHE A 60 8.26 -0.75 7.11
CA PHE A 60 9.61 -0.33 6.70
C PHE A 60 9.57 0.77 5.62
N LYS A 61 9.60 2.04 6.06
CA LYS A 61 9.54 3.23 5.20
C LYS A 61 10.51 4.31 5.67
N PRO A 62 10.91 5.26 4.81
CA PRO A 62 11.88 6.31 5.15
C PRO A 62 11.59 7.05 6.47
N ASP A 63 10.32 7.30 6.77
CA ASP A 63 9.91 7.99 8.00
C ASP A 63 10.29 7.24 9.28
N ASN A 64 10.33 5.91 9.21
CA ASN A 64 10.66 4.98 10.30
C ASN A 64 12.15 4.59 10.31
N LEU A 65 12.98 5.25 9.51
CA LEU A 65 14.42 5.00 9.41
C LEU A 65 15.23 6.22 9.86
N ARG A 66 16.31 5.98 10.60
CA ARG A 66 17.26 7.01 11.02
C ARG A 66 18.69 6.56 10.76
N ILE A 67 19.54 7.51 10.40
CA ILE A 67 20.98 7.28 10.30
C ILE A 67 21.59 7.65 11.65
N ARG A 68 22.20 6.66 12.32
CA ARG A 68 22.99 6.87 13.53
C ARG A 68 24.46 6.80 13.16
N THR A 69 25.19 7.89 13.38
CA THR A 69 26.64 7.94 13.24
C THR A 69 27.32 7.57 14.56
N GLY A 70 28.36 6.75 14.49
CA GLY A 70 29.16 6.37 15.65
C GLY A 70 30.60 6.02 15.28
N PRO A 71 31.43 5.61 16.24
CA PRO A 71 32.85 5.29 16.00
C PRO A 71 33.08 4.19 14.95
N ALA A 72 32.12 3.29 14.76
CA ALA A 72 32.15 2.22 13.75
C ALA A 72 31.59 2.65 12.37
N GLY A 73 31.21 3.92 12.19
CA GLY A 73 30.59 4.45 10.99
C GLY A 73 29.10 4.75 11.14
N ALA A 74 28.45 5.03 10.01
CA ALA A 74 27.01 5.27 9.93
C ALA A 74 26.24 3.95 9.85
N ALA A 75 25.17 3.83 10.63
CA ALA A 75 24.25 2.72 10.60
C ALA A 75 22.82 3.21 10.35
N LEU A 76 22.09 2.50 9.49
CA LEU A 76 20.65 2.70 9.32
C LEU A 76 19.91 1.93 10.42
N VAL A 77 19.09 2.62 11.19
CA VAL A 77 18.38 2.06 12.34
C VAL A 77 16.88 2.25 12.13
N PRO A 78 16.10 1.16 12.05
CA PRO A 78 14.64 1.23 12.08
C PRO A 78 14.14 1.44 13.50
N PHE A 79 13.06 2.21 13.62
CA PHE A 79 12.30 2.41 14.85
C PHE A 79 10.81 2.27 14.53
N ASP A 80 9.97 2.24 15.57
CA ASP A 80 8.52 2.02 15.43
C ASP A 80 8.15 0.59 15.01
N TRP A 81 8.51 -0.36 15.86
CA TRP A 81 8.33 -1.81 15.66
C TRP A 81 6.91 -2.30 15.98
N GLU A 82 5.90 -1.43 16.02
CA GLU A 82 4.53 -1.83 16.38
C GLU A 82 3.92 -2.86 15.40
N MET A 83 4.37 -2.84 14.13
CA MET A 83 3.92 -3.75 13.08
C MET A 83 4.83 -4.97 12.89
N VAL A 84 5.71 -5.25 13.85
CA VAL A 84 6.68 -6.36 13.78
C VAL A 84 5.97 -7.70 13.57
N GLY A 85 6.56 -8.54 12.74
CA GLY A 85 6.04 -9.87 12.47
C GLY A 85 7.10 -10.84 12.01
N TRP A 86 6.70 -12.09 11.79
CA TRP A 86 7.54 -13.13 11.21
C TRP A 86 6.89 -13.63 9.92
N GLY A 87 7.64 -13.66 8.81
CA GLY A 87 7.12 -14.10 7.53
C GLY A 87 8.02 -13.70 6.36
N VAL A 88 7.50 -13.83 5.13
CA VAL A 88 8.25 -13.45 3.92
C VAL A 88 8.53 -11.93 3.87
N PRO A 89 9.69 -11.49 3.36
CA PRO A 89 10.13 -10.10 3.43
C PRO A 89 9.32 -9.13 2.55
N ALA A 90 8.34 -9.60 1.77
CA ALA A 90 7.62 -8.83 0.75
C ALA A 90 7.17 -7.45 1.25
N ARG A 91 6.54 -7.38 2.44
CA ARG A 91 6.00 -6.13 3.00
C ARG A 91 7.05 -5.05 3.21
N ASP A 92 8.27 -5.43 3.60
CA ASP A 92 9.37 -4.50 3.86
C ASP A 92 10.12 -4.10 2.58
N LEU A 93 9.88 -4.78 1.46
CA LEU A 93 10.55 -4.48 0.19
C LEU A 93 9.96 -3.30 -0.57
N PHE A 94 8.81 -2.77 -0.16
CA PHE A 94 8.08 -1.73 -0.90
C PHE A 94 8.93 -0.48 -1.19
N HIS A 95 9.79 -0.08 -0.24
CA HIS A 95 10.67 1.08 -0.37
C HIS A 95 12.14 0.72 -0.66
N VAL A 96 12.42 -0.55 -0.99
CA VAL A 96 13.78 -1.07 -1.13
C VAL A 96 14.12 -1.27 -2.61
N ASP A 97 15.35 -0.94 -2.99
CA ASP A 97 15.87 -1.31 -4.31
C ASP A 97 16.00 -2.83 -4.40
N LEU A 98 15.16 -3.45 -5.23
CA LEU A 98 15.08 -4.90 -5.36
C LEU A 98 16.36 -5.53 -5.93
N GLY A 99 17.09 -4.80 -6.79
CA GLY A 99 18.34 -5.28 -7.38
C GLY A 99 19.47 -5.32 -6.35
N LEU A 100 19.59 -4.27 -5.55
CA LEU A 100 20.52 -4.18 -4.43
C LEU A 100 20.14 -5.17 -3.32
N TYR A 101 18.86 -5.30 -2.99
CA TYR A 101 18.39 -6.28 -2.03
C TYR A 101 18.78 -7.71 -2.45
N HIS A 102 18.50 -8.08 -3.71
CA HIS A 102 18.89 -9.37 -4.25
C HIS A 102 20.41 -9.60 -4.22
N SER A 103 21.21 -8.59 -4.59
CA SER A 103 22.68 -8.73 -4.63
C SER A 103 23.30 -8.93 -3.24
N LEU A 104 22.67 -8.40 -2.19
CA LEU A 104 23.10 -8.60 -0.81
C LEU A 104 22.59 -9.93 -0.24
N VAL A 105 21.31 -10.24 -0.46
CA VAL A 105 20.65 -11.37 0.19
C VAL A 105 21.07 -12.73 -0.38
N ARG A 106 21.52 -12.79 -1.64
CA ARG A 106 22.04 -14.02 -2.27
C ARG A 106 23.22 -14.66 -1.54
N ASN A 107 23.94 -13.89 -0.71
CA ASN A 107 25.02 -14.43 0.13
C ASN A 107 24.47 -15.37 1.21
N SER A 108 23.27 -15.09 1.70
CA SER A 108 22.56 -15.92 2.68
C SER A 108 21.59 -16.89 2.00
N TRP A 109 20.97 -16.49 0.89
CA TRP A 109 19.94 -17.25 0.17
C TRP A 109 20.32 -17.44 -1.30
N PRO A 110 21.32 -18.30 -1.60
CA PRO A 110 21.89 -18.40 -2.95
C PRO A 110 20.92 -18.93 -4.01
N GLY A 111 19.83 -19.59 -3.60
CA GLY A 111 18.78 -20.06 -4.50
C GLY A 111 17.70 -19.02 -4.82
N LEU A 112 17.71 -17.84 -4.18
CA LEU A 112 16.69 -16.82 -4.42
C LEU A 112 17.02 -16.03 -5.69
N ASP A 113 16.23 -16.25 -6.74
CA ASP A 113 16.38 -15.56 -8.03
C ASP A 113 15.82 -14.13 -7.99
N ILE A 114 16.38 -13.23 -8.80
CA ILE A 114 15.91 -11.85 -8.97
C ILE A 114 14.47 -11.81 -9.48
N ALA A 115 14.03 -12.77 -10.29
CA ALA A 115 12.62 -12.82 -10.72
C ALA A 115 11.67 -13.08 -9.55
N ALA A 116 12.09 -13.89 -8.56
CA ALA A 116 11.33 -14.10 -7.33
C ALA A 116 11.30 -12.82 -6.48
N VAL A 117 12.45 -12.13 -6.32
CA VAL A 117 12.50 -10.84 -5.60
C VAL A 117 11.60 -9.78 -6.25
N LYS A 118 11.54 -9.72 -7.59
CA LYS A 118 10.63 -8.82 -8.30
C LYS A 118 9.16 -9.13 -8.01
N LYS A 119 8.78 -10.41 -7.96
CA LYS A 119 7.43 -10.82 -7.55
C LYS A 119 7.14 -10.44 -6.11
N LEU A 120 8.09 -10.60 -5.20
CA LEU A 120 7.95 -10.12 -3.82
C LEU A 120 7.78 -8.61 -3.74
N GLY A 121 8.42 -7.84 -4.62
CA GLY A 121 8.19 -6.40 -4.74
C GLY A 121 6.76 -6.06 -5.11
N ILE A 122 6.15 -6.81 -6.05
CA ILE A 122 4.73 -6.66 -6.39
C ILE A 122 3.86 -6.98 -5.18
N VAL A 123 4.10 -8.12 -4.51
CA VAL A 123 3.37 -8.50 -3.29
C VAL A 123 3.52 -7.44 -2.18
N GLY A 124 4.72 -6.88 -2.03
CA GLY A 124 5.01 -5.79 -1.09
C GLY A 124 4.17 -4.55 -1.35
N THR A 125 4.06 -4.13 -2.60
CA THR A 125 3.15 -3.05 -3.03
C THR A 125 1.71 -3.34 -2.66
N LEU A 126 1.21 -4.54 -2.98
CA LEU A 126 -0.16 -4.94 -2.68
C LEU A 126 -0.42 -4.89 -1.17
N PHE A 127 0.42 -5.53 -0.36
CA PHE A 127 0.26 -5.54 1.10
C PHE A 127 0.34 -4.14 1.70
N ARG A 128 1.29 -3.31 1.26
CA ARG A 128 1.45 -1.96 1.80
C ARG A 128 0.25 -1.07 1.46
N ARG A 129 -0.25 -1.15 0.24
CA ARG A 129 -1.39 -0.34 -0.21
C ARG A 129 -2.73 -0.80 0.35
N LEU A 130 -2.98 -2.11 0.45
CA LEU A 130 -4.16 -2.63 1.15
C LEU A 130 -4.18 -2.19 2.62
N THR A 131 -3.03 -2.26 3.30
CA THR A 131 -2.90 -1.77 4.69
C THR A 131 -3.19 -0.27 4.78
N ALA A 132 -2.61 0.52 3.87
CA ALA A 132 -2.82 1.97 3.85
C ALA A 132 -4.27 2.35 3.54
N ILE A 133 -4.93 1.64 2.63
CA ILE A 133 -6.37 1.82 2.32
C ILE A 133 -7.21 1.55 3.57
N GLY A 134 -6.97 0.45 4.29
CA GLY A 134 -7.69 0.14 5.54
C GLY A 134 -7.60 1.29 6.55
N TRP A 135 -6.37 1.76 6.82
CA TRP A 135 -6.14 2.89 7.73
C TRP A 135 -6.78 4.19 7.24
N THR A 136 -6.74 4.46 5.94
CA THR A 136 -7.35 5.67 5.38
C THR A 136 -8.87 5.61 5.49
N ILE A 137 -9.49 4.45 5.22
CA ILE A 137 -10.95 4.26 5.34
C ILE A 137 -11.41 4.47 6.79
N GLU A 138 -10.68 3.95 7.77
CA GLU A 138 -10.99 4.17 9.20
C GLU A 138 -11.01 5.66 9.59
N ARG A 139 -10.23 6.49 8.88
CA ARG A 139 -10.11 7.94 9.12
C ARG A 139 -11.13 8.78 8.36
N LEU A 140 -11.84 8.20 7.38
CA LEU A 140 -12.85 8.91 6.57
C LEU A 140 -14.07 9.38 7.38
N VAL A 141 -14.27 8.89 8.60
CA VAL A 141 -15.39 9.26 9.46
C VAL A 141 -14.86 10.14 10.61
N PRO A 142 -15.20 11.45 10.76
CA PRO A 142 -16.19 12.29 10.08
C PRO A 142 -15.65 13.63 9.52
N ARG A 143 -14.44 13.70 8.93
CA ARG A 143 -13.75 14.96 8.57
C ARG A 143 -13.54 15.16 7.05
N PRO A 144 -13.18 16.37 6.57
CA PRO A 144 -13.20 16.71 5.15
C PRO A 144 -12.28 15.82 4.31
N PHE A 145 -12.80 15.39 3.16
CA PHE A 145 -12.39 14.22 2.36
C PHE A 145 -11.16 14.38 1.46
N GLU A 146 -10.68 15.59 1.22
CA GLU A 146 -9.80 15.83 0.06
C GLU A 146 -8.43 15.15 0.17
N PHE A 147 -7.81 15.21 1.35
CA PHE A 147 -6.49 14.60 1.56
C PHE A 147 -6.58 13.07 1.55
N GLU A 148 -7.52 12.50 2.29
CA GLU A 148 -7.76 11.06 2.36
C GLU A 148 -8.14 10.49 0.98
N MET A 149 -9.01 11.17 0.23
CA MET A 149 -9.36 10.76 -1.14
C MET A 149 -8.18 10.90 -2.10
N SER A 150 -7.31 11.90 -1.94
CA SER A 150 -6.06 11.99 -2.70
C SER A 150 -5.12 10.82 -2.41
N CYS A 151 -4.97 10.42 -1.13
CA CYS A 151 -4.24 9.22 -0.75
C CYS A 151 -4.85 7.96 -1.37
N LEU A 152 -6.17 7.78 -1.29
CA LEU A 152 -6.85 6.62 -1.87
C LEU A 152 -6.67 6.53 -3.39
N ARG A 153 -6.72 7.65 -4.11
CA ARG A 153 -6.40 7.71 -5.55
C ARG A 153 -4.98 7.20 -5.83
N SER A 154 -4.00 7.66 -5.06
CA SER A 154 -2.61 7.18 -5.21
C SER A 154 -2.48 5.69 -4.90
N TYR A 155 -3.15 5.19 -3.86
CA TYR A 155 -3.05 3.79 -3.48
C TYR A 155 -3.75 2.87 -4.48
N GLN A 156 -4.90 3.30 -5.00
CA GLN A 156 -5.63 2.61 -6.07
C GLN A 156 -4.77 2.53 -7.35
N ALA A 157 -4.06 3.59 -7.72
CA ALA A 157 -3.20 3.61 -8.88
C ALA A 157 -2.00 2.64 -8.73
N ASP A 158 -1.39 2.59 -7.56
CA ASP A 158 -0.28 1.67 -7.27
C ASP A 158 -0.73 0.21 -7.33
N ILE A 159 -1.94 -0.10 -6.82
CA ILE A 159 -2.53 -1.44 -6.93
C ILE A 159 -2.83 -1.77 -8.40
N ALA A 160 -3.38 -0.81 -9.17
CA ALA A 160 -3.64 -0.99 -10.59
C ALA A 160 -2.36 -1.34 -11.37
N GLU A 161 -1.27 -0.63 -11.10
CA GLU A 161 0.01 -0.87 -11.72
C GLU A 161 0.61 -2.21 -11.30
N ALA A 162 0.53 -2.57 -10.02
CA ALA A 162 0.96 -3.88 -9.52
C ALA A 162 0.21 -5.03 -10.21
N ILE A 163 -1.12 -4.92 -10.36
CA ILE A 163 -1.97 -5.88 -11.09
C ILE A 163 -1.56 -5.98 -12.56
N ARG A 164 -1.27 -4.84 -13.20
CA ARG A 164 -0.83 -4.79 -14.60
C ARG A 164 0.52 -5.48 -14.79
N ILE A 165 1.49 -5.20 -13.94
CA ILE A 165 2.82 -5.84 -13.96
C ILE A 165 2.70 -7.34 -13.68
N ALA A 166 1.78 -7.74 -12.79
CA ALA A 166 1.49 -9.13 -12.47
C ALA A 166 0.82 -9.91 -13.62
N GLY A 167 0.27 -9.22 -14.61
CA GLY A 167 -0.51 -9.82 -15.70
C GLY A 167 -1.84 -10.41 -15.22
N TRP A 168 -2.46 -9.80 -14.20
CA TRP A 168 -3.75 -10.25 -13.66
C TRP A 168 -4.95 -9.46 -14.20
N GLY A 169 -4.69 -8.42 -14.99
CA GLY A 169 -5.70 -7.56 -15.64
C GLY A 169 -5.81 -7.80 -17.14
#